data_AF-A0A3P3QNF5-F1
#
_entry.id   AF-A0A3P3QNF5-F1
#
_cell.length_a   1.000
_cell.length_b   1.000
_cell.length_c   1.000
_cell.angle_alpha   90.00
_cell.angle_beta   90.00
_cell.angle_gamma   90.00
#
_symmetry.space_group_name_H-M   'P 1'
#
loop_
_entity.id
_entity.type
_entity.pdbx_description
1 polymer ?
#
loop_
_entity_poly.entity_id
_entity_poly.type
_entity_poly.pdbx_seq_one_letter_code
_entity_poly.pdbx_strand_id
1 'polypeptide(L)' 'MKNRHYQQKTALALLFVQSCFIAGAKFMGGEEGKKRVLLSEVTMRASFFVSPKCATVARRIASARIERALRQLNGRRLPA' A
#
# COMPACT_ATOMS: atom_id res chain seq x y z
N MET A 1 -12.54 -21.14 14.61
CA MET A 1 -11.35 -20.97 13.73
C MET A 1 -11.58 -20.18 12.42
N LYS A 2 -12.83 -19.94 11.95
CA LYS A 2 -13.08 -19.30 10.65
C LYS A 2 -12.59 -17.82 10.54
N ASN A 3 -12.62 -17.06 11.64
CA ASN A 3 -12.36 -15.61 11.60
C ASN A 3 -10.90 -15.23 11.25
N ARG A 4 -9.93 -16.08 11.61
CA ARG A 4 -8.49 -15.79 11.40
C ARG A 4 -8.09 -15.80 9.92
N HIS A 5 -8.65 -16.74 9.14
CA HIS A 5 -8.41 -16.82 7.70
C HIS A 5 -9.01 -15.63 6.96
N TYR A 6 -10.20 -15.17 7.35
CA TYR A 6 -10.79 -13.96 6.77
C TYR A 6 -9.94 -12.72 7.05
N GLN A 7 -9.51 -12.53 8.30
CA GLN A 7 -8.65 -11.40 8.67
C GLN A 7 -7.32 -11.36 7.88
N GLN A 8 -6.70 -12.52 7.64
CA GLN A 8 -5.49 -12.62 6.81
C GLN A 8 -5.77 -12.31 5.34
N LYS A 9 -6.86 -12.84 4.77
CA LYS A 9 -7.28 -12.54 3.40
C LYS A 9 -7.60 -11.06 3.23
N THR A 10 -8.22 -10.42 4.23
CA THR A 10 -8.45 -8.97 4.23
C THR A 10 -7.14 -8.21 4.18
N ALA A 11 -6.12 -8.57 4.99
CA ALA A 11 -4.81 -7.91 4.93
C ALA A 11 -4.19 -7.97 3.52
N LEU A 12 -4.27 -9.14 2.87
CA LEU A 12 -3.78 -9.33 1.50
C LEU A 12 -4.58 -8.50 0.49
N ALA A 13 -5.90 -8.46 0.61
CA ALA A 13 -6.76 -7.66 -0.25
C ALA A 13 -6.43 -6.17 -0.14
N LEU A 14 -6.23 -5.64 1.07
CA LEU A 14 -5.87 -4.25 1.26
C LEU A 14 -4.51 -3.91 0.62
N LEU A 15 -3.51 -4.78 0.77
CA LEU A 15 -2.21 -4.64 0.12
C LEU A 15 -2.30 -4.75 -1.41
N PHE A 16 -3.21 -5.56 -1.93
CA PHE A 16 -3.46 -5.68 -3.37
C PHE A 16 -4.05 -4.38 -3.93
N VAL A 17 -5.12 -3.86 -3.31
CA VAL A 17 -5.74 -2.60 -3.72
C VAL A 17 -4.72 -1.45 -3.68
N GLN A 18 -3.91 -1.36 -2.62
CA GLN A 18 -2.83 -0.37 -2.55
C GLN A 18 -1.86 -0.48 -3.75
N SER A 19 -1.54 -1.71 -4.16
CA SER A 19 -0.64 -1.95 -5.29
C SER A 19 -1.24 -1.45 -6.61
N CYS A 20 -2.56 -1.58 -6.80
CA CYS A 20 -3.25 -1.04 -7.97
C CYS A 20 -3.18 0.50 -8.03
N PHE A 21 -3.33 1.19 -6.90
CA PHE A 21 -3.15 2.64 -6.83
C PHE A 21 -1.73 3.07 -7.21
N ILE A 22 -0.73 2.41 -6.63
CA ILE A 22 0.69 2.70 -6.89
C ILE A 22 1.06 2.40 -8.34
N ALA A 23 0.55 1.31 -8.93
CA ALA A 23 0.75 1.00 -10.33
C ALA A 23 0.12 2.07 -11.24
N GLY A 24 -1.11 2.50 -10.93
CA GLY A 24 -1.80 3.59 -11.64
C GLY A 24 -1.03 4.91 -11.62
N ALA A 25 -0.35 5.22 -10.50
CA ALA A 25 0.45 6.44 -10.38
C ALA A 25 1.63 6.52 -11.37
N LYS A 26 2.17 5.37 -11.82
CA LYS A 26 3.27 5.33 -12.80
C LYS A 26 2.85 5.84 -14.17
N PHE A 27 1.59 5.64 -14.55
CA PHE A 27 1.06 6.12 -15.83
C PHE A 27 0.72 7.62 -15.81
N MET A 28 0.53 8.19 -14.62
CA MET A 28 0.24 9.62 -14.46
C MET A 28 1.52 10.47 -14.45
N GLY A 29 2.55 10.02 -13.72
CA GLY A 29 3.79 10.78 -13.55
C GLY A 29 3.62 12.08 -12.75
N GLY A 30 4.75 12.76 -12.48
CA GLY A 30 4.77 14.08 -11.84
C GLY A 30 4.02 14.16 -10.50
N GLU A 31 3.41 15.31 -10.23
CA GLU A 31 2.66 15.58 -8.99
C GLU A 31 1.39 14.75 -8.88
N GLU A 32 0.71 14.47 -9.99
CA GLU A 32 -0.54 13.70 -9.98
C GLU A 32 -0.30 12.23 -9.61
N GLY A 33 0.80 11.65 -10.09
CA GLY A 33 1.28 10.36 -9.63
C GLY A 33 1.55 10.33 -8.12
N LYS A 34 2.20 11.38 -7.57
CA LYS A 34 2.49 11.45 -6.12
C LYS A 34 1.21 11.49 -5.29
N LYS A 35 0.23 12.32 -5.67
CA LYS A 35 -1.08 12.37 -5.00
C LYS A 35 -1.75 11.00 -5.00
N ARG A 36 -1.70 10.28 -6.12
CA ARG A 36 -2.29 8.94 -6.23
C ARG A 36 -1.57 7.90 -5.36
N VAL A 37 -0.24 7.98 -5.24
CA VAL A 37 0.52 7.15 -4.29
C VAL A 37 0.10 7.43 -2.85
N LEU A 38 -0.02 8.71 -2.46
CA LEU A 38 -0.44 9.09 -1.10
C LEU A 38 -1.89 8.66 -0.82
N LEU A 39 -2.78 8.76 -1.80
CA LEU A 39 -4.17 8.29 -1.68
C LEU A 39 -4.24 6.78 -1.38
N SER A 40 -3.24 6.01 -1.79
CA SER A 40 -3.18 4.58 -1.48
C SER A 40 -3.10 4.29 0.03
N GLU A 41 -2.70 5.24 0.87
CA GLU A 41 -2.73 5.11 2.33
C GLU A 41 -4.15 4.94 2.88
N VAL A 42 -5.15 5.49 2.19
CA VAL A 42 -6.56 5.39 2.61
C VAL A 42 -7.01 3.93 2.67
N THR A 43 -6.47 3.08 1.79
CA THR A 43 -6.75 1.63 1.80
C THR A 43 -6.35 0.98 3.13
N MET A 44 -5.31 1.49 3.79
CA MET A 44 -4.84 0.96 5.08
C MET A 44 -5.72 1.34 6.25
N ARG A 45 -6.63 2.31 6.11
CA ARG A 45 -7.61 2.63 7.15
C ARG A 45 -8.54 1.46 7.43
N ALA A 46 -8.87 0.64 6.42
CA ALA A 46 -9.67 -0.56 6.56
C ALA A 46 -8.96 -1.74 7.29
N SER A 47 -7.72 -1.54 7.75
CA SER A 47 -6.99 -2.54 8.55
C SER A 47 -7.61 -2.85 9.92
N PHE A 48 -8.63 -2.12 10.37
CA PHE A 48 -9.38 -2.48 11.58
C PHE A 48 -10.15 -3.80 11.46
N PHE A 49 -10.49 -4.24 10.25
CA PHE A 49 -11.09 -5.56 9.99
C PHE A 49 -10.08 -6.72 10.02
N VAL A 50 -8.79 -6.41 10.24
CA VAL A 50 -7.68 -7.36 10.23
C VAL A 50 -7.23 -7.61 11.67
N SER A 51 -6.73 -8.81 11.96
CA SER A 51 -6.09 -9.06 13.26
C SER A 51 -4.97 -8.04 13.54
N PRO A 52 -4.77 -7.58 14.79
CA PRO A 52 -3.78 -6.53 15.08
C PRO A 52 -2.38 -6.82 14.53
N LYS A 53 -1.90 -8.07 14.69
CA LYS A 53 -0.60 -8.50 14.15
C LYS A 53 -0.50 -8.35 12.63
N CYS A 54 -1.54 -8.79 11.90
CA CYS A 54 -1.55 -8.67 10.45
C CYS A 54 -1.72 -7.22 9.99
N ALA A 55 -2.48 -6.40 10.74
CA ALA A 55 -2.62 -4.97 10.48
C ALA A 55 -1.27 -4.24 10.61
N THR A 56 -0.49 -4.53 11.66
CA THR A 56 0.85 -3.96 11.84
C THR A 56 1.78 -4.33 10.67
N VAL A 57 1.79 -5.61 10.27
CA VAL A 57 2.62 -6.06 9.15
C VAL A 57 2.18 -5.42 7.83
N ALA A 58 0.87 -5.39 7.55
CA ALA A 58 0.34 -4.77 6.34
C ALA A 58 0.68 -3.27 6.25
N ARG A 59 0.53 -2.53 7.36
CA ARG A 59 0.89 -1.10 7.41
C ARG A 59 2.38 -0.87 7.13
N ARG A 60 3.27 -1.69 7.71
CA ARG A 60 4.72 -1.60 7.44
C ARG A 60 5.05 -1.82 5.96
N ILE A 61 4.48 -2.86 5.36
CA ILE A 61 4.65 -3.15 3.93
C ILE A 61 4.11 -1.99 3.09
N ALA A 62 2.95 -1.48 3.45
CA ALA A 62 2.29 -0.38 2.75
C ALA A 62 3.14 0.90 2.76
N SER A 63 3.67 1.30 3.92
CA SER A 63 4.56 2.45 4.04
C SER A 63 5.83 2.29 3.20
N ALA A 64 6.46 1.11 3.24
CA ALA A 64 7.65 0.83 2.44
C ALA A 64 7.38 0.92 0.93
N ARG A 65 6.19 0.49 0.47
CA ARG A 65 5.77 0.59 -0.94
C ARG A 65 5.54 2.04 -1.37
N ILE A 66 4.87 2.83 -0.54
CA ILE A 66 4.63 4.26 -0.79
C ILE A 66 5.95 5.00 -0.89
N GLU A 67 6.85 4.80 0.07
CA GLU A 67 8.15 5.43 0.09
C GLU A 67 8.94 5.10 -1.19
N ARG A 68 9.00 3.81 -1.55
CA ARG A 68 9.65 3.36 -2.79
C ARG A 68 9.03 4.01 -4.02
N ALA A 69 7.71 4.08 -4.11
CA ALA A 69 7.02 4.67 -5.25
C ALA A 69 7.27 6.18 -5.37
N LEU A 70 7.24 6.92 -4.26
CA LEU A 70 7.55 8.35 -4.23
C LEU A 70 9.01 8.61 -4.63
N ARG A 71 9.96 7.79 -4.16
CA ARG A 71 11.37 7.88 -4.59
C ARG A 71 11.52 7.69 -6.09
N GLN A 72 10.85 6.68 -6.66
CA GLN A 72 10.84 6.42 -8.11
C GLN A 72 10.26 7.59 -8.91
N LEU A 73 9.13 8.15 -8.48
CA LEU A 73 8.51 9.31 -9.12
C LEU A 73 9.37 10.58 -9.04
N ASN A 74 10.18 10.72 -7.99
CA ASN A 74 11.15 11.81 -7.82
C ASN A 74 12.46 11.59 -8.59
N GLY A 75 12.57 10.55 -9.43
CA GLY A 75 13.80 10.24 -10.17
C GLY A 75 14.94 9.70 -9.30
N ARG A 76 14.71 9.47 -8.00
CA ARG A 76 15.70 8.87 -7.10
C ARG A 76 15.59 7.35 -7.19
N ARG A 77 16.45 6.71 -8.00
CA ARG A 77 16.61 5.25 -7.98
C ARG A 77 17.16 4.82 -6.62
N LEU A 78 16.55 3.80 -6.02
CA LEU A 78 17.17 3.06 -4.93
C LEU A 78 18.28 2.17 -5.51
N PRO A 79 19.42 2.00 -4.84
CA PRO A 79 20.38 0.95 -5.20
C PRO A 79 19.66 -0.41 -5.15
N ALA A 80 20.01 -1.28 -6.10
CA ALA A 80 19.43 -2.61 -6.28
C ALA A 80 19.66 -3.52 -5.07
#